data_AF-A0A378Y2Q9-F1
#
_entry.id   AF-A0A378Y2Q9-F1
#
_cell.length_a   1.000
_cell.length_b   1.000
_cell.length_c   1.000
_cell.angle_alpha   90.00
_cell.angle_beta   90.00
_cell.angle_gamma   90.00
#
_symmetry.space_group_name_H-M   'P 1'
#
loop_
_entity.id
_entity.type
_entity.pdbx_description
1 polymer ?
#
loop_
_entity_poly.entity_id
_entity_poly.type
_entity_poly.pdbx_seq_one_letter_code
_entity_poly.pdbx_strand_id
1 'polypeptide(L)'
;MKGSVIVNTDWEQGIINKNIYGQFAEHLGRCIYEGLWVGQDSPIPHTDGIRNDVVEALKQLNIPVLRWPGGCFADEYHWKDGIGPKENRKRMVNTHWGGVVENNHFGTHEFFQLCELLNAEPYICGNVGSGTVQEMSEWVEYMTFDGESPMAAWRQENGREKPWKLKYFGVGNENWGCGGNMRPEYYADLYRCYQTYVRNYGENRIYRIAGGANVDDYRWTEVLMREAGHLMDGLSLHNYTIPGSWEGKRHAVGFDEAEWFETMKKSLHMDELITRHSAIMDQYDPDKRVGLIVDEWGTWFLTEPGTNPGFLYQQNTMRDALVAGLHLHIFHNHHDRVQMTNIAQMVNVLQAMVLTEGPAMLLTPTYHVFEMFKVHQDAQALAIHAKVGNYEYDGDSIPQVSVSASKAQDGFIHISLCNVHPGESANLSLELRGLEEVKEINGVVLASDDMQAHNTFDQPERVKKEAFTSYQLQEQHLDVTLPPMSVVMLTIAP
;
A
#
# COMPACT_ATOMS: atom_id res chain seq x y z
N MET A 1 14.46 29.88 8.24
CA MET A 1 15.87 29.42 8.22
C MET A 1 16.03 28.54 6.97
N LYS A 2 17.14 28.61 6.23
CA LYS A 2 17.36 27.71 5.08
C LYS A 2 17.72 26.33 5.63
N GLY A 3 16.95 25.30 5.29
CA GLY A 3 17.26 23.90 5.62
C GLY A 3 18.46 23.42 4.80
N SER A 4 19.13 22.38 5.29
CA SER A 4 20.28 21.76 4.63
C SER A 4 20.05 20.27 4.49
N VAL A 5 20.28 19.73 3.30
CA VAL A 5 20.21 18.31 3.01
C VAL A 5 21.51 17.90 2.34
N ILE A 6 22.16 16.85 2.83
CA ILE A 6 23.33 16.25 2.18
C ILE A 6 22.86 14.92 1.61
N VAL A 7 23.07 14.70 0.31
CA VAL A 7 22.81 13.43 -0.37
C VAL A 7 24.15 12.84 -0.80
N ASN A 8 24.52 11.69 -0.24
CA ASN A 8 25.76 10.99 -0.58
C ASN A 8 25.46 9.97 -1.68
N THR A 9 25.66 10.38 -2.93
CA THR A 9 25.28 9.62 -4.14
C THR A 9 26.18 8.41 -4.42
N ASP A 10 27.33 8.37 -3.75
CA ASP A 10 28.32 7.30 -3.72
C ASP A 10 28.16 6.36 -2.51
N TRP A 11 27.16 6.59 -1.65
CA TRP A 11 26.86 5.75 -0.49
C TRP A 11 25.46 5.15 -0.58
N GLU A 12 25.39 3.98 -1.21
CA GLU A 12 24.20 3.13 -1.30
C GLU A 12 24.00 2.34 0.01
N GLN A 13 22.79 2.37 0.57
CA GLN A 13 22.45 1.73 1.86
C GLN A 13 21.73 0.39 1.68
N GLY A 14 21.12 0.17 0.52
CA GLY A 14 20.49 -1.07 0.09
C GLY A 14 19.24 -0.82 -0.76
N ILE A 15 18.52 -1.87 -1.10
CA ILE A 15 17.44 -1.79 -2.09
C ILE A 15 16.14 -1.37 -1.42
N ILE A 16 15.48 -0.35 -1.98
CA ILE A 16 14.08 -0.03 -1.72
C ILE A 16 13.24 -1.05 -2.48
N ASN A 17 12.76 -2.08 -1.78
CA ASN A 17 12.00 -3.15 -2.40
C ASN A 17 10.78 -2.58 -3.14
N LYS A 18 10.60 -2.90 -4.43
CA LYS A 18 9.44 -2.39 -5.19
C LYS A 18 8.12 -2.65 -4.48
N ASN A 19 7.99 -3.76 -3.75
CA ASN A 19 6.74 -4.12 -3.07
C ASN A 19 6.36 -3.16 -1.92
N ILE A 20 7.20 -2.21 -1.54
CA ILE A 20 6.81 -1.06 -0.72
C ILE A 20 5.65 -0.27 -1.38
N TYR A 21 5.53 -0.33 -2.70
CA TYR A 21 4.46 0.32 -3.49
C TYR A 21 3.25 -0.60 -3.76
N GLY A 22 3.02 -1.62 -2.93
CA GLY A 22 1.92 -2.56 -3.08
C GLY A 22 0.54 -1.93 -2.90
N GLN A 23 -0.47 -2.62 -3.41
CA GLN A 23 -1.88 -2.23 -3.35
C GLN A 23 -2.72 -3.30 -2.64
N PHE A 24 -3.92 -2.91 -2.21
CA PHE A 24 -4.84 -3.77 -1.48
C PHE A 24 -6.27 -3.62 -2.01
N ALA A 25 -6.93 -4.73 -2.34
CA ALA A 25 -8.31 -4.73 -2.83
C ALA A 25 -9.14 -5.78 -2.11
N GLU A 26 -9.96 -5.33 -1.15
CA GLU A 26 -10.93 -6.16 -0.48
C GLU A 26 -12.24 -6.21 -1.25
N HIS A 27 -12.97 -7.32 -1.10
CA HIS A 27 -14.42 -7.34 -1.35
C HIS A 27 -15.13 -6.41 -0.35
N LEU A 28 -15.06 -5.10 -0.61
CA LEU A 28 -15.60 -4.04 0.24
C LEU A 28 -16.20 -2.95 -0.65
N GLY A 29 -17.46 -2.62 -0.38
CA GLY A 29 -18.15 -1.52 -1.06
C GLY A 29 -18.06 -1.63 -2.58
N ARG A 30 -17.37 -0.65 -3.19
CA ARG A 30 -17.18 -0.58 -4.65
C ARG A 30 -15.71 -0.74 -5.08
N CYS A 31 -14.88 -1.37 -4.24
CA CYS A 31 -13.48 -1.64 -4.60
C CYS A 31 -13.42 -2.66 -5.73
N ILE A 32 -14.01 -3.84 -5.53
CA ILE A 32 -14.08 -4.90 -6.55
C ILE A 32 -15.18 -4.58 -7.57
N TYR A 33 -16.43 -4.56 -7.15
CA TYR A 33 -17.56 -4.33 -8.05
C TYR A 33 -17.66 -2.85 -8.42
N GLU A 34 -17.86 -2.57 -9.71
CA GLU A 34 -17.75 -1.25 -10.34
C GLU A 34 -16.32 -0.69 -10.41
N GLY A 35 -15.57 -0.72 -9.30
CA GLY A 35 -14.21 -0.19 -9.24
C GLY A 35 -13.22 -0.95 -10.11
N LEU A 36 -13.37 -2.28 -10.23
CA LEU A 36 -12.51 -3.13 -11.06
C LEU A 36 -13.35 -4.02 -11.98
N TRP A 37 -14.21 -4.84 -11.37
CA TRP A 37 -15.09 -5.77 -12.06
C TRP A 37 -16.42 -5.12 -12.41
N VAL A 38 -16.67 -4.97 -13.71
CA VAL A 38 -17.93 -4.49 -14.27
C VAL A 38 -18.76 -5.61 -14.90
N GLY A 39 -18.15 -6.78 -15.15
CA GLY A 39 -18.78 -7.93 -15.81
C GLY A 39 -18.71 -7.85 -17.33
N GLN A 40 -18.78 -9.01 -17.99
CA GLN A 40 -18.52 -9.16 -19.44
C GLN A 40 -19.62 -8.61 -20.35
N ASP A 41 -20.81 -8.37 -19.80
CA ASP A 41 -21.94 -7.79 -20.52
C ASP A 41 -22.09 -6.28 -20.24
N SER A 42 -21.13 -5.68 -19.52
CA SER A 42 -21.18 -4.26 -19.16
C SER A 42 -20.96 -3.35 -20.37
N PRO A 43 -21.66 -2.21 -20.47
CA PRO A 43 -21.37 -1.22 -21.50
C PRO A 43 -20.08 -0.43 -21.22
N ILE A 44 -19.52 -0.51 -20.01
CA ILE A 44 -18.24 0.13 -19.66
C ILE A 44 -17.11 -0.62 -20.38
N PRO A 45 -16.24 0.05 -21.16
CA PRO A 45 -15.14 -0.62 -21.86
C PRO A 45 -14.27 -1.46 -20.91
N HIS A 46 -14.13 -2.75 -21.22
CA HIS A 46 -13.47 -3.71 -20.35
C HIS A 46 -12.70 -4.78 -21.13
N THR A 47 -11.78 -5.44 -20.44
CA THR A 47 -11.14 -6.69 -20.87
C THR A 47 -11.66 -7.80 -19.97
N ASP A 48 -12.43 -8.73 -20.54
CA ASP A 48 -13.03 -9.89 -19.84
C ASP A 48 -13.81 -9.58 -18.55
N GLY A 49 -14.39 -8.37 -18.48
CA GLY A 49 -15.20 -7.89 -17.36
C GLY A 49 -14.46 -6.97 -16.39
N ILE A 50 -13.17 -6.71 -16.60
CA ILE A 50 -12.37 -5.76 -15.83
C ILE A 50 -12.25 -4.44 -16.62
N ARG A 51 -12.67 -3.32 -16.04
CA ARG A 51 -12.73 -2.02 -16.76
C ARG A 51 -11.34 -1.51 -17.17
N ASN A 52 -11.23 -1.05 -18.43
CA ASN A 52 -9.94 -0.72 -19.05
C ASN A 52 -9.33 0.57 -18.53
N ASP A 53 -10.14 1.59 -18.26
CA ASP A 53 -9.71 2.89 -17.75
C ASP A 53 -8.91 2.77 -16.44
N VAL A 54 -9.42 1.98 -15.50
CA VAL A 54 -8.74 1.72 -14.22
C VAL A 54 -7.48 0.89 -14.43
N VAL A 55 -7.53 -0.17 -15.26
CA VAL A 55 -6.33 -0.98 -15.56
C VAL A 55 -5.23 -0.13 -16.20
N GLU A 56 -5.57 0.74 -17.16
CA GLU A 56 -4.60 1.61 -17.82
C GLU A 56 -3.95 2.59 -16.84
N ALA A 57 -4.75 3.24 -15.97
CA ALA A 57 -4.23 4.12 -14.93
C ALA A 57 -3.32 3.37 -13.95
N LEU A 58 -3.78 2.23 -13.42
CA LEU A 58 -3.02 1.44 -12.45
C LEU A 58 -1.72 0.86 -13.05
N LYS A 59 -1.68 0.52 -14.34
CA LYS A 59 -0.43 0.12 -15.03
C LYS A 59 0.60 1.24 -15.05
N GLN A 60 0.20 2.51 -15.10
CA GLN A 60 1.16 3.63 -15.06
C GLN A 60 1.90 3.73 -13.72
N LEU A 61 1.36 3.15 -12.65
CA LEU A 61 1.99 3.14 -11.33
C LEU A 61 3.06 2.05 -11.19
N ASN A 62 3.17 1.14 -12.16
CA ASN A 62 3.98 -0.08 -12.06
C ASN A 62 3.66 -0.86 -10.77
N ILE A 63 2.37 -1.15 -10.51
CA ILE A 63 1.95 -1.84 -9.28
C ILE A 63 2.71 -3.18 -9.16
N PRO A 64 3.51 -3.37 -8.10
CA PRO A 64 4.38 -4.52 -7.98
C PRO A 64 3.68 -5.73 -7.39
N VAL A 65 2.71 -5.51 -6.49
CA VAL A 65 1.97 -6.55 -5.77
C VAL A 65 0.56 -6.06 -5.44
N LEU A 66 -0.41 -6.97 -5.51
CA LEU A 66 -1.81 -6.70 -5.14
C LEU A 66 -2.31 -7.75 -4.14
N ARG A 67 -2.76 -7.29 -2.98
CA ARG A 67 -3.35 -8.12 -1.90
C ARG A 67 -4.87 -8.27 -2.07
N TRP A 68 -5.38 -9.50 -1.93
CA TRP A 68 -6.81 -9.88 -2.07
C TRP A 68 -7.08 -11.23 -1.33
N PRO A 69 -8.30 -11.58 -0.87
CA PRO A 69 -9.62 -10.95 -1.04
C PRO A 69 -9.98 -9.89 -0.02
N GLY A 70 -9.03 -9.51 0.83
CA GLY A 70 -9.19 -8.39 1.75
C GLY A 70 -9.05 -8.75 3.21
N GLY A 71 -9.09 -7.76 4.09
CA GLY A 71 -8.74 -7.91 5.49
C GLY A 71 -9.75 -8.80 6.20
N CYS A 72 -10.79 -8.18 6.75
CA CYS A 72 -11.80 -8.95 7.49
C CYS A 72 -12.55 -9.93 6.59
N PHE A 73 -12.76 -9.59 5.30
CA PHE A 73 -13.42 -10.49 4.37
C PHE A 73 -12.65 -11.80 4.14
N ALA A 74 -11.31 -11.81 4.12
CA ALA A 74 -10.56 -13.05 3.88
C ALA A 74 -10.82 -14.13 4.93
N ASP A 75 -11.02 -13.75 6.20
CA ASP A 75 -11.30 -14.71 7.27
C ASP A 75 -12.78 -15.13 7.34
N GLU A 76 -13.62 -14.68 6.41
CA GLU A 76 -14.97 -15.23 6.13
C GLU A 76 -15.07 -15.88 4.74
N TYR A 77 -14.06 -15.69 3.89
CA TYR A 77 -14.08 -16.14 2.51
C TYR A 77 -13.80 -17.63 2.40
N HIS A 78 -14.68 -18.33 1.68
CA HIS A 78 -14.48 -19.72 1.29
C HIS A 78 -14.23 -19.80 -0.21
N TRP A 79 -12.97 -19.95 -0.61
CA TRP A 79 -12.53 -19.74 -2.00
C TRP A 79 -13.26 -20.57 -3.05
N LYS A 80 -13.76 -21.74 -2.67
CA LYS A 80 -14.56 -22.62 -3.54
C LYS A 80 -15.87 -21.97 -4.01
N ASP A 81 -16.39 -21.02 -3.25
CA ASP A 81 -17.60 -20.27 -3.61
C ASP A 81 -17.34 -19.28 -4.76
N GLY A 82 -16.08 -18.90 -4.99
CA GLY A 82 -15.63 -17.99 -6.05
C GLY A 82 -15.05 -18.66 -7.29
N ILE A 83 -15.30 -19.96 -7.52
CA ILE A 83 -14.85 -20.67 -8.72
C ILE A 83 -15.99 -21.46 -9.37
N GLY A 84 -15.74 -21.99 -10.57
CA GLY A 84 -16.79 -22.60 -11.39
C GLY A 84 -17.61 -21.57 -12.19
N PRO A 85 -18.65 -22.05 -12.90
CA PRO A 85 -19.52 -21.20 -13.70
C PRO A 85 -20.16 -20.10 -12.86
N LYS A 86 -20.02 -18.83 -13.30
CA LYS A 86 -20.34 -17.63 -12.51
C LYS A 86 -21.78 -17.63 -12.01
N GLU A 87 -22.72 -18.07 -12.84
CA GLU A 87 -24.15 -18.16 -12.55
C GLU A 87 -24.52 -19.17 -11.44
N ASN A 88 -23.62 -20.11 -11.16
CA ASN A 88 -23.79 -21.14 -10.12
C ASN A 88 -22.97 -20.85 -8.84
N ARG A 89 -22.18 -19.78 -8.83
CA ARG A 89 -21.38 -19.40 -7.65
C ARG A 89 -22.30 -19.03 -6.50
N LYS A 90 -21.88 -19.40 -5.28
CA LYS A 90 -22.70 -19.13 -4.10
C LYS A 90 -22.73 -17.64 -3.82
N ARG A 91 -23.88 -17.17 -3.35
CA ARG A 91 -24.01 -15.85 -2.75
C ARG A 91 -23.63 -15.92 -1.28
N MET A 92 -22.94 -14.90 -0.80
CA MET A 92 -22.54 -14.73 0.60
C MET A 92 -23.03 -13.39 1.12
N VAL A 93 -23.21 -13.26 2.43
CA VAL A 93 -23.46 -11.96 3.05
C VAL A 93 -22.11 -11.40 3.47
N ASN A 94 -21.75 -10.23 2.97
CA ASN A 94 -20.59 -9.50 3.45
C ASN A 94 -20.94 -8.85 4.79
N THR A 95 -20.67 -9.57 5.88
CA THR A 95 -21.18 -9.24 7.22
C THR A 95 -20.53 -7.97 7.78
N HIS A 96 -19.22 -7.82 7.55
CA HIS A 96 -18.42 -6.68 7.98
C HIS A 96 -18.80 -5.40 7.22
N TRP A 97 -19.07 -5.50 5.93
CA TRP A 97 -19.17 -4.33 5.04
C TRP A 97 -20.59 -4.08 4.52
N GLY A 98 -21.45 -3.66 5.44
CA GLY A 98 -22.81 -3.19 5.12
C GLY A 98 -23.86 -4.28 4.93
N GLY A 99 -23.53 -5.56 5.17
CA GLY A 99 -24.48 -6.67 5.10
C GLY A 99 -24.99 -6.95 3.69
N VAL A 100 -24.25 -6.52 2.66
CA VAL A 100 -24.66 -6.66 1.27
C VAL A 100 -24.39 -8.06 0.73
N VAL A 101 -25.12 -8.43 -0.31
CA VAL A 101 -24.97 -9.75 -0.93
C VAL A 101 -23.78 -9.73 -1.89
N GLU A 102 -22.74 -10.47 -1.54
CA GLU A 102 -21.61 -10.84 -2.38
C GLU A 102 -22.05 -11.94 -3.35
N ASN A 103 -21.85 -11.75 -4.66
CA ASN A 103 -22.24 -12.73 -5.69
C ASN A 103 -21.10 -13.65 -6.14
N ASN A 104 -19.88 -13.40 -5.67
CA ASN A 104 -18.66 -14.12 -5.99
C ASN A 104 -18.31 -14.17 -7.49
N HIS A 105 -18.84 -13.25 -8.31
CA HIS A 105 -18.54 -13.21 -9.75
C HIS A 105 -17.08 -12.83 -10.02
N PHE A 106 -16.45 -12.10 -9.11
CA PHE A 106 -15.01 -11.91 -9.06
C PHE A 106 -14.43 -12.88 -8.02
N GLY A 107 -13.67 -13.88 -8.47
CA GLY A 107 -13.04 -14.86 -7.59
C GLY A 107 -11.60 -15.14 -8.01
N THR A 108 -11.10 -16.33 -7.71
CA THR A 108 -9.68 -16.67 -7.93
C THR A 108 -9.24 -16.43 -9.37
N HIS A 109 -10.00 -16.90 -10.36
CA HIS A 109 -9.61 -16.74 -11.78
C HIS A 109 -9.57 -15.27 -12.21
N GLU A 110 -10.61 -14.51 -11.85
CA GLU A 110 -10.71 -13.09 -12.21
C GLU A 110 -9.62 -12.24 -11.51
N PHE A 111 -9.24 -12.60 -10.27
CA PHE A 111 -8.15 -11.95 -9.55
C PHE A 111 -6.78 -12.18 -10.19
N PHE A 112 -6.47 -13.43 -10.57
CA PHE A 112 -5.21 -13.70 -11.27
C PHE A 112 -5.19 -13.04 -12.65
N GLN A 113 -6.33 -12.97 -13.34
CA GLN A 113 -6.43 -12.22 -14.59
C GLN A 113 -6.16 -10.73 -14.39
N LEU A 114 -6.70 -10.12 -13.33
CA LEU A 114 -6.38 -8.72 -12.98
C LEU A 114 -4.88 -8.54 -12.76
N CYS A 115 -4.23 -9.44 -12.01
CA CYS A 115 -2.79 -9.39 -11.78
C CYS A 115 -1.99 -9.52 -13.08
N GLU A 116 -2.39 -10.43 -13.98
CA GLU A 116 -1.78 -10.58 -15.33
C GLU A 116 -1.95 -9.29 -16.16
N LEU A 117 -3.13 -8.65 -16.13
CA LEU A 117 -3.38 -7.39 -16.82
C LEU A 117 -2.53 -6.23 -16.26
N LEU A 118 -2.34 -6.18 -14.95
CA LEU A 118 -1.55 -5.15 -14.27
C LEU A 118 -0.04 -5.42 -14.30
N ASN A 119 0.39 -6.65 -14.65
CA ASN A 119 1.75 -7.14 -14.45
C ASN A 119 2.20 -7.03 -12.97
N ALA A 120 1.27 -7.32 -12.06
CA ALA A 120 1.50 -7.30 -10.61
C ALA A 120 1.61 -8.73 -10.06
N GLU A 121 2.39 -8.92 -9.00
CA GLU A 121 2.43 -10.19 -8.27
C GLU A 121 1.14 -10.37 -7.44
N PRO A 122 0.50 -11.55 -7.48
CA PRO A 122 -0.62 -11.84 -6.61
C PRO A 122 -0.14 -12.07 -5.16
N TYR A 123 -0.79 -11.40 -4.22
CA TYR A 123 -0.75 -11.69 -2.78
C TYR A 123 -2.14 -12.16 -2.35
N ILE A 124 -2.27 -13.47 -2.07
CA ILE A 124 -3.50 -14.08 -1.57
C ILE A 124 -3.50 -14.08 -0.03
N CYS A 125 -4.61 -13.67 0.58
CA CYS A 125 -4.86 -13.83 2.01
C CYS A 125 -5.81 -15.01 2.24
N GLY A 126 -5.33 -16.06 2.91
CA GLY A 126 -6.10 -17.26 3.23
C GLY A 126 -6.87 -17.15 4.55
N ASN A 127 -8.01 -17.84 4.63
CA ASN A 127 -8.89 -17.85 5.79
C ASN A 127 -8.37 -18.77 6.90
N VAL A 128 -8.11 -18.21 8.09
CA VAL A 128 -7.79 -18.97 9.32
C VAL A 128 -8.97 -18.93 10.29
N GLY A 129 -9.60 -17.77 10.46
CA GLY A 129 -10.60 -17.50 11.49
C GLY A 129 -11.83 -18.40 11.40
N SER A 130 -12.32 -18.66 10.19
CA SER A 130 -13.50 -19.53 9.94
C SER A 130 -13.25 -20.66 8.94
N GLY A 131 -12.11 -20.64 8.26
CA GLY A 131 -11.69 -21.66 7.30
C GLY A 131 -11.01 -22.85 7.96
N THR A 132 -10.69 -23.86 7.17
CA THR A 132 -9.97 -25.06 7.63
C THR A 132 -8.57 -25.17 7.04
N VAL A 133 -7.68 -25.91 7.72
CA VAL A 133 -6.34 -26.21 7.20
C VAL A 133 -6.40 -26.86 5.82
N GLN A 134 -7.33 -27.81 5.63
CA GLN A 134 -7.53 -28.48 4.34
C GLN A 134 -7.96 -27.50 3.25
N GLU A 135 -8.92 -26.62 3.56
CA GLU A 135 -9.42 -25.63 2.60
C GLU A 135 -8.30 -24.72 2.07
N MET A 136 -7.45 -24.20 2.96
CA MET A 136 -6.31 -23.36 2.58
C MET A 136 -5.28 -24.16 1.76
N SER A 137 -4.96 -25.38 2.19
CA SER A 137 -4.05 -26.28 1.47
C SER A 137 -4.53 -26.58 0.05
N GLU A 138 -5.83 -26.88 -0.11
CA GLU A 138 -6.46 -27.15 -1.40
C GLU A 138 -6.47 -25.92 -2.30
N TRP A 139 -6.59 -24.71 -1.74
CA TRP A 139 -6.53 -23.49 -2.53
C TRP A 139 -5.15 -23.30 -3.18
N VAL A 140 -4.09 -23.51 -2.40
CA VAL A 140 -2.70 -23.44 -2.89
C VAL A 140 -2.46 -24.49 -3.97
N GLU A 141 -2.94 -25.72 -3.76
CA GLU A 141 -2.88 -26.79 -4.75
C GLU A 141 -3.62 -26.42 -6.04
N TYR A 142 -4.87 -25.95 -5.93
CA TYR A 142 -5.68 -25.50 -7.06
C TYR A 142 -4.94 -24.45 -7.90
N MET A 143 -4.35 -23.46 -7.24
CA MET A 143 -3.66 -22.36 -7.94
C MET A 143 -2.33 -22.79 -8.58
N THR A 144 -1.54 -23.65 -7.92
CA THR A 144 -0.10 -23.79 -8.24
C THR A 144 0.35 -25.18 -8.67
N PHE A 145 -0.46 -26.24 -8.50
CA PHE A 145 -0.06 -27.60 -8.85
C PHE A 145 -0.18 -27.88 -10.36
N ASP A 146 0.87 -28.45 -10.95
CA ASP A 146 1.00 -28.80 -12.37
C ASP A 146 0.71 -30.27 -12.70
N GLY A 147 0.59 -31.13 -11.68
CA GLY A 147 0.29 -32.55 -11.84
C GLY A 147 -1.20 -32.89 -11.90
N GLU A 148 -1.49 -34.18 -11.78
CA GLU A 148 -2.86 -34.71 -11.75
C GLU A 148 -3.37 -34.79 -10.31
N SER A 149 -4.37 -33.98 -9.99
CA SER A 149 -5.11 -34.03 -8.73
C SER A 149 -6.53 -33.51 -8.92
N PRO A 150 -7.46 -33.76 -7.97
CA PRO A 150 -8.79 -33.18 -8.02
C PRO A 150 -8.78 -31.65 -8.15
N MET A 151 -7.88 -30.96 -7.42
CA MET A 151 -7.83 -29.48 -7.45
C MET A 151 -7.23 -28.96 -8.76
N ALA A 152 -6.17 -29.58 -9.28
CA ALA A 152 -5.58 -29.18 -10.56
C ALA A 152 -6.54 -29.46 -11.73
N ALA A 153 -7.20 -30.63 -11.75
CA ALA A 153 -8.21 -30.96 -12.75
C ALA A 153 -9.40 -29.97 -12.70
N TRP A 154 -9.84 -29.57 -11.51
CA TRP A 154 -10.91 -28.59 -11.37
C TRP A 154 -10.49 -27.20 -11.87
N ARG A 155 -9.24 -26.78 -11.66
CA ARG A 155 -8.70 -25.54 -12.25
C ARG A 155 -8.75 -25.60 -13.78
N GLN A 156 -8.34 -26.72 -14.37
CA GLN A 156 -8.35 -26.96 -15.81
C GLN A 156 -9.77 -26.92 -16.38
N GLU A 157 -10.71 -27.60 -15.73
CA GLU A 157 -12.15 -27.57 -16.08
C GLU A 157 -12.70 -26.14 -16.08
N ASN A 158 -12.25 -25.32 -15.13
CA ASN A 158 -12.63 -23.91 -15.01
C ASN A 158 -11.87 -22.98 -15.97
N GLY A 159 -11.19 -23.51 -16.98
CA GLY A 159 -10.60 -22.73 -18.08
C GLY A 159 -9.14 -22.34 -17.91
N ARG A 160 -8.44 -22.81 -16.86
CA ARG A 160 -7.01 -22.54 -16.67
C ARG A 160 -6.19 -23.84 -16.68
N GLU A 161 -5.58 -24.12 -17.84
CA GLU A 161 -4.80 -25.34 -18.09
C GLU A 161 -3.57 -25.45 -17.16
N LYS A 162 -2.68 -24.44 -17.24
CA LYS A 162 -1.42 -24.39 -16.49
C LYS A 162 -1.61 -23.70 -15.13
N PRO A 163 -0.86 -24.07 -14.07
CA PRO A 163 -0.92 -23.34 -12.81
C PRO A 163 -0.53 -21.86 -12.99
N TRP A 164 -0.92 -21.05 -12.02
CA TRP A 164 -0.37 -19.71 -11.86
C TRP A 164 0.90 -19.74 -11.00
N LYS A 165 1.69 -18.68 -11.09
CA LYS A 165 2.74 -18.40 -10.12
C LYS A 165 2.11 -17.62 -8.97
N LEU A 166 2.43 -18.03 -7.75
CA LEU A 166 1.96 -17.38 -6.54
C LEU A 166 3.12 -17.29 -5.57
N LYS A 167 3.61 -16.07 -5.36
CA LYS A 167 4.70 -15.83 -4.43
C LYS A 167 4.19 -15.55 -3.03
N TYR A 168 3.27 -14.60 -2.84
CA TYR A 168 2.91 -14.12 -1.50
C TYR A 168 1.62 -14.76 -1.01
N PHE A 169 1.65 -15.31 0.20
CA PHE A 169 0.47 -15.91 0.83
C PHE A 169 0.38 -15.55 2.31
N GLY A 170 -0.69 -14.84 2.67
CA GLY A 170 -1.03 -14.47 4.05
C GLY A 170 -1.83 -15.59 4.70
N VAL A 171 -1.42 -15.98 5.91
CA VAL A 171 -2.05 -17.09 6.66
C VAL A 171 -2.94 -16.48 7.74
N GLY A 172 -4.12 -16.01 7.34
CA GLY A 172 -5.04 -15.25 8.19
C GLY A 172 -4.76 -13.75 8.18
N ASN A 173 -5.78 -12.98 8.50
CA ASN A 173 -5.77 -11.52 8.63
C ASN A 173 -6.37 -11.09 9.97
N GLU A 174 -5.80 -10.04 10.58
CA GLU A 174 -6.31 -9.38 11.80
C GLU A 174 -6.90 -10.36 12.81
N ASN A 175 -6.18 -11.45 13.08
CA ASN A 175 -6.74 -12.53 13.88
C ASN A 175 -6.94 -12.11 15.35
N TRP A 176 -6.30 -11.02 15.79
CA TRP A 176 -6.57 -10.32 17.05
C TRP A 176 -7.96 -9.66 17.11
N GLY A 177 -8.57 -9.37 15.96
CA GLY A 177 -9.85 -8.68 15.81
C GLY A 177 -10.85 -9.51 15.01
N CYS A 178 -11.22 -9.03 13.82
CA CYS A 178 -12.25 -9.66 12.99
C CYS A 178 -11.92 -11.10 12.56
N GLY A 179 -10.63 -11.45 12.45
CA GLY A 179 -10.18 -12.81 12.12
C GLY A 179 -10.24 -13.82 13.27
N GLY A 180 -10.93 -13.52 14.38
CA GLY A 180 -11.24 -14.49 15.43
C GLY A 180 -11.02 -14.06 16.88
N ASN A 181 -10.72 -12.78 17.16
CA ASN A 181 -10.47 -12.24 18.50
C ASN A 181 -9.45 -13.07 19.31
N MET A 182 -8.38 -13.49 18.65
CA MET A 182 -7.40 -14.42 19.18
C MET A 182 -6.36 -13.71 20.04
N ARG A 183 -5.84 -14.42 21.04
CA ARG A 183 -4.58 -14.04 21.70
C ARG A 183 -3.42 -14.40 20.76
N PRO A 184 -2.29 -13.65 20.78
CA PRO A 184 -1.15 -13.96 19.92
C PRO A 184 -0.59 -15.37 20.13
N GLU A 185 -0.63 -15.92 21.35
CA GLU A 185 -0.18 -17.30 21.60
C GLU A 185 -1.03 -18.32 20.84
N TYR A 186 -2.35 -18.12 20.83
CA TYR A 186 -3.27 -19.03 20.16
C TYR A 186 -3.15 -18.89 18.64
N TYR A 187 -3.06 -17.66 18.13
CA TYR A 187 -2.82 -17.46 16.71
C TYR A 187 -1.46 -18.02 16.27
N ALA A 188 -0.40 -17.89 17.06
CA ALA A 188 0.90 -18.48 16.74
C ALA A 188 0.80 -20.01 16.58
N ASP A 189 0.06 -20.71 17.44
CA ASP A 189 -0.20 -22.15 17.30
C ASP A 189 -0.97 -22.48 16.01
N LEU A 190 -2.01 -21.70 15.68
CA LEU A 190 -2.77 -21.87 14.45
C LEU A 190 -1.94 -21.57 13.20
N TYR A 191 -1.20 -20.46 13.18
CA TYR A 191 -0.30 -20.11 12.10
C TYR A 191 0.66 -21.27 11.79
N ARG A 192 1.34 -21.80 12.82
CA ARG A 192 2.25 -22.94 12.69
C ARG A 192 1.57 -24.16 12.07
N CYS A 193 0.32 -24.42 12.46
CA CYS A 193 -0.49 -25.50 11.92
C CYS A 193 -0.85 -25.26 10.45
N TYR A 194 -1.47 -24.14 10.11
CA TYR A 194 -1.95 -23.83 8.75
C TYR A 194 -0.80 -23.71 7.75
N GLN A 195 0.27 -22.97 8.10
CA GLN A 195 1.40 -22.74 7.19
C GLN A 195 2.09 -24.05 6.76
N THR A 196 2.05 -25.08 7.61
CA THR A 196 2.65 -26.41 7.35
C THR A 196 2.10 -27.03 6.06
N TYR A 197 0.84 -26.73 5.73
CA TYR A 197 0.14 -27.29 4.57
C TYR A 197 0.08 -26.32 3.38
N VAL A 198 0.66 -25.12 3.51
CA VAL A 198 0.93 -24.22 2.38
C VAL A 198 2.19 -24.73 1.67
N ARG A 199 2.00 -25.63 0.69
CA ARG A 199 3.07 -26.34 0.01
C ARG A 199 3.66 -25.57 -1.18
N ASN A 200 4.93 -25.83 -1.45
CA ASN A 200 5.58 -25.46 -2.70
C ASN A 200 5.36 -26.58 -3.73
N TYR A 201 4.57 -26.33 -4.77
CA TYR A 201 4.37 -27.25 -5.88
C TYR A 201 5.26 -26.88 -7.08
N GLY A 202 5.88 -27.88 -7.69
CA GLY A 202 6.83 -27.69 -8.81
C GLY A 202 7.94 -26.68 -8.47
N GLU A 203 8.11 -25.69 -9.34
CA GLU A 203 9.06 -24.59 -9.14
C GLU A 203 8.48 -23.41 -8.34
N ASN A 204 7.22 -23.46 -7.94
CA ASN A 204 6.61 -22.38 -7.17
C ASN A 204 7.21 -22.32 -5.75
N ARG A 205 7.51 -21.12 -5.27
CA ARG A 205 8.08 -20.88 -3.93
C ARG A 205 7.24 -19.81 -3.24
N ILE A 206 6.46 -20.24 -2.25
CA ILE A 206 5.59 -19.37 -1.48
C ILE A 206 6.39 -18.72 -0.36
N TYR A 207 6.26 -17.40 -0.31
CA TYR A 207 6.64 -16.49 0.77
C TYR A 207 5.44 -16.36 1.72
N ARG A 208 5.54 -17.00 2.89
CA ARG A 208 4.45 -17.09 3.87
C ARG A 208 4.47 -15.89 4.81
N ILE A 209 3.35 -15.18 4.88
CA ILE A 209 3.17 -14.00 5.72
C ILE A 209 2.27 -14.36 6.90
N ALA A 210 2.76 -14.16 8.12
CA ALA A 210 1.96 -14.29 9.33
C ALA A 210 1.21 -12.98 9.62
N GLY A 211 -0.03 -13.09 10.11
CA GLY A 211 -0.81 -11.97 10.63
C GLY A 211 -0.12 -11.37 11.85
N GLY A 212 0.34 -10.14 11.74
CA GLY A 212 1.07 -9.45 12.77
C GLY A 212 0.24 -8.42 13.54
N ALA A 213 0.93 -7.42 14.08
CA ALA A 213 0.39 -6.56 15.13
C ALA A 213 -0.57 -5.49 14.59
N ASN A 214 -1.49 -5.07 15.47
CA ASN A 214 -2.24 -3.83 15.33
C ASN A 214 -1.48 -2.70 16.04
N VAL A 215 -1.14 -1.62 15.32
CA VAL A 215 -0.50 -0.42 15.89
C VAL A 215 0.67 -0.78 16.82
N ASP A 216 0.55 -0.54 18.13
CA ASP A 216 1.59 -0.66 19.14
C ASP A 216 1.44 -1.93 20.01
N ASP A 217 0.73 -2.95 19.52
CA ASP A 217 0.72 -4.29 20.15
C ASP A 217 2.06 -5.01 19.95
N TYR A 218 3.10 -4.49 20.60
CA TYR A 218 4.45 -5.03 20.61
C TYR A 218 4.50 -6.46 21.14
N ARG A 219 3.57 -6.83 22.03
CA ARG A 219 3.45 -8.18 22.58
C ARG A 219 3.06 -9.17 21.48
N TRP A 220 2.20 -8.78 20.55
CA TRP A 220 1.88 -9.61 19.39
C TRP A 220 3.14 -9.96 18.59
N THR A 221 3.92 -8.96 18.21
CA THR A 221 5.18 -9.13 17.49
C THR A 221 6.16 -10.02 18.26
N GLU A 222 6.33 -9.78 19.56
CA GLU A 222 7.22 -10.59 20.40
C GLU A 222 6.84 -12.08 20.39
N VAL A 223 5.57 -12.38 20.61
CA VAL A 223 5.08 -13.77 20.67
C VAL A 223 5.20 -14.45 19.31
N LEU A 224 4.80 -13.78 18.21
CA LEU A 224 4.87 -14.38 16.88
C LEU A 224 6.31 -14.65 16.44
N MET A 225 7.21 -13.71 16.68
CA MET A 225 8.64 -13.89 16.37
C MET A 225 9.25 -15.02 17.21
N ARG A 226 8.97 -15.07 18.52
CA ARG A 226 9.50 -16.10 19.42
C ARG A 226 9.00 -17.51 19.07
N GLU A 227 7.70 -17.67 18.83
CA GLU A 227 7.07 -18.99 18.68
C GLU A 227 7.07 -19.51 17.24
N ALA A 228 7.00 -18.60 16.25
CA ALA A 228 6.76 -18.95 14.85
C ALA A 228 7.71 -18.27 13.85
N GLY A 229 8.64 -17.41 14.28
CA GLY A 229 9.51 -16.63 13.38
C GLY A 229 10.27 -17.49 12.37
N HIS A 230 10.71 -18.69 12.75
CA HIS A 230 11.42 -19.66 11.90
C HIS A 230 10.55 -20.34 10.82
N LEU A 231 9.22 -20.17 10.85
CA LEU A 231 8.26 -20.76 9.91
C LEU A 231 7.61 -19.73 8.98
N MET A 232 7.90 -18.45 9.18
CA MET A 232 7.42 -17.36 8.34
C MET A 232 8.54 -16.75 7.51
N ASP A 233 8.16 -16.16 6.38
CA ASP A 233 9.03 -15.35 5.55
C ASP A 233 8.77 -13.86 5.80
N GLY A 234 7.54 -13.49 6.17
CA GLY A 234 7.19 -12.14 6.61
C GLY A 234 6.20 -12.11 7.78
N LEU A 235 6.18 -11.00 8.50
CA LEU A 235 5.23 -10.71 9.58
C LEU A 235 4.54 -9.38 9.27
N SER A 236 3.21 -9.34 9.32
CA SER A 236 2.49 -8.12 8.97
C SER A 236 2.45 -7.04 10.06
N LEU A 237 2.08 -5.82 9.70
CA LEU A 237 1.81 -4.72 10.63
C LEU A 237 0.72 -3.84 10.04
N HIS A 238 -0.32 -3.56 10.82
CA HIS A 238 -1.42 -2.69 10.41
C HIS A 238 -1.38 -1.38 11.21
N ASN A 239 -1.43 -0.25 10.51
CA ASN A 239 -1.55 1.06 11.15
C ASN A 239 -2.22 2.08 10.21
N TYR A 240 -3.39 2.55 10.63
CA TYR A 240 -4.16 3.58 9.92
C TYR A 240 -3.92 4.97 10.52
N THR A 241 -3.77 5.98 9.65
CA THR A 241 -3.78 7.39 10.06
C THR A 241 -5.23 7.84 10.27
N ILE A 242 -5.68 7.88 11.53
CA ILE A 242 -7.03 8.29 11.92
C ILE A 242 -6.96 9.59 12.72
N PRO A 243 -7.23 10.78 12.14
CA PRO A 243 -7.44 11.98 12.94
C PRO A 243 -8.69 11.85 13.82
N GLY A 244 -8.64 12.44 15.02
CA GLY A 244 -9.61 12.19 16.09
C GLY A 244 -9.39 10.86 16.80
N SER A 245 -10.44 10.05 16.93
CA SER A 245 -10.36 8.70 17.53
C SER A 245 -11.09 7.68 16.65
N TRP A 246 -11.02 6.40 17.01
CA TRP A 246 -11.76 5.35 16.32
C TRP A 246 -13.27 5.62 16.26
N GLU A 247 -13.85 6.10 17.36
CA GLU A 247 -15.28 6.44 17.49
C GLU A 247 -15.60 7.83 16.95
N GLY A 248 -14.61 8.72 16.94
CA GLY A 248 -14.74 10.12 16.54
C GLY A 248 -13.83 10.47 15.37
N LYS A 249 -13.89 9.71 14.27
CA LYS A 249 -13.12 10.00 13.06
C LYS A 249 -13.51 11.37 12.48
N ARG A 250 -12.61 12.01 11.76
CA ARG A 250 -12.87 13.29 11.05
C ARG A 250 -13.25 13.07 9.60
N HIS A 251 -13.75 14.11 8.95
CA HIS A 251 -14.13 14.06 7.53
C HIS A 251 -12.90 14.16 6.62
N ALA A 252 -13.03 13.61 5.42
CA ALA A 252 -12.00 13.71 4.39
C ALA A 252 -11.84 15.14 3.85
N VAL A 253 -12.92 15.94 3.89
CA VAL A 253 -12.99 17.35 3.46
C VAL A 253 -13.61 18.21 4.57
N GLY A 254 -13.46 19.53 4.50
CA GLY A 254 -14.04 20.46 5.49
C GLY A 254 -13.26 20.58 6.81
N PHE A 255 -12.01 20.11 6.82
CA PHE A 255 -11.12 20.15 7.98
C PHE A 255 -10.32 21.46 8.08
N ASP A 256 -9.81 21.77 9.27
CA ASP A 256 -8.99 22.94 9.54
C ASP A 256 -7.50 22.59 9.71
N GLU A 257 -6.69 23.59 10.10
CA GLU A 257 -5.26 23.41 10.29
C GLU A 257 -4.92 22.50 11.49
N ALA A 258 -5.77 22.46 12.53
CA ALA A 258 -5.57 21.55 13.66
C ALA A 258 -5.66 20.10 13.21
N GLU A 259 -6.69 19.77 12.43
CA GLU A 259 -6.88 18.43 11.88
C GLU A 259 -5.82 18.07 10.83
N TRP A 260 -5.33 19.06 10.07
CA TRP A 260 -4.17 18.88 9.18
C TRP A 260 -2.92 18.48 9.97
N PHE A 261 -2.55 19.28 10.98
CA PHE A 261 -1.39 19.04 11.82
C PHE A 261 -1.48 17.69 12.53
N GLU A 262 -2.64 17.36 13.11
CA GLU A 262 -2.88 16.07 13.77
C GLU A 262 -2.68 14.91 12.80
N THR A 263 -3.20 15.01 11.57
CA THR A 263 -3.06 13.97 10.54
C THR A 263 -1.60 13.75 10.16
N MET A 264 -0.82 14.83 9.96
CA MET A 264 0.61 14.73 9.67
C MET A 264 1.38 14.10 10.84
N LYS A 265 1.11 14.55 12.07
CA LYS A 265 1.74 14.01 13.29
C LYS A 265 1.46 12.52 13.47
N LYS A 266 0.21 12.08 13.27
CA LYS A 266 -0.17 10.66 13.35
C LYS A 266 0.45 9.82 12.23
N SER A 267 0.62 10.39 11.03
CA SER A 267 1.30 9.68 9.93
C SER A 267 2.78 9.46 10.25
N LEU A 268 3.45 10.44 10.86
CA LEU A 268 4.85 10.32 11.28
C LEU A 268 5.05 9.26 12.38
N HIS A 269 4.01 8.91 13.14
CA HIS A 269 4.09 7.87 14.17
C HIS A 269 4.39 6.47 13.60
N MET A 270 4.14 6.24 12.29
CA MET A 270 4.54 5.01 11.60
C MET A 270 6.03 4.69 11.79
N ASP A 271 6.90 5.70 11.83
CA ASP A 271 8.34 5.53 12.04
C ASP A 271 8.66 4.91 13.41
N GLU A 272 7.97 5.36 14.46
CA GLU A 272 8.13 4.81 15.81
C GLU A 272 7.66 3.35 15.87
N LEU A 273 6.51 3.05 15.26
CA LEU A 273 5.96 1.69 15.22
C LEU A 273 6.90 0.73 14.51
N ILE A 274 7.36 1.09 13.30
CA ILE A 274 8.30 0.26 12.53
C ILE A 274 9.60 0.07 13.31
N THR A 275 10.16 1.16 13.88
CA THR A 275 11.40 1.09 14.66
C THR A 275 11.26 0.09 15.82
N ARG A 276 10.18 0.18 16.59
CA ARG A 276 10.00 -0.65 17.79
C ARG A 276 9.64 -2.09 17.46
N HIS A 277 8.78 -2.34 16.47
CA HIS A 277 8.49 -3.70 16.02
C HIS A 277 9.75 -4.36 15.42
N SER A 278 10.50 -3.63 14.59
CA SER A 278 11.76 -4.12 14.02
C SER A 278 12.78 -4.45 15.11
N ALA A 279 12.90 -3.62 16.15
CA ALA A 279 13.78 -3.90 17.29
C ALA A 279 13.39 -5.16 18.06
N ILE A 280 12.10 -5.52 18.09
CA ILE A 280 11.64 -6.80 18.66
C ILE A 280 11.98 -7.94 17.72
N MET A 281 11.75 -7.78 16.41
CA MET A 281 12.11 -8.77 15.40
C MET A 281 13.62 -9.08 15.44
N ASP A 282 14.48 -8.07 15.57
CA ASP A 282 15.94 -8.21 15.65
C ASP A 282 16.41 -9.09 16.83
N GLN A 283 15.63 -9.20 17.92
CA GLN A 283 15.96 -10.07 19.05
C GLN A 283 15.86 -11.56 18.69
N TYR A 284 15.01 -11.90 17.72
CA TYR A 284 14.74 -13.28 17.31
C TYR A 284 15.25 -13.60 15.90
N ASP A 285 15.51 -12.58 15.08
CA ASP A 285 15.94 -12.67 13.68
C ASP A 285 16.94 -11.52 13.36
N PRO A 286 18.16 -11.55 13.92
CA PRO A 286 19.15 -10.48 13.76
C PRO A 286 19.67 -10.35 12.32
N ASP A 287 19.58 -11.41 11.52
CA ASP A 287 19.99 -11.43 10.10
C ASP A 287 18.91 -10.87 9.15
N LYS A 288 17.78 -10.42 9.70
CA LYS A 288 16.66 -9.81 8.97
C LYS A 288 16.05 -10.69 7.88
N ARG A 289 15.96 -12.01 8.11
CA ARG A 289 15.34 -12.95 7.17
C ARG A 289 13.83 -12.71 7.03
N VAL A 290 13.15 -12.40 8.13
CA VAL A 290 11.71 -12.15 8.16
C VAL A 290 11.44 -10.70 7.78
N GLY A 291 10.77 -10.48 6.65
CA GLY A 291 10.37 -9.14 6.23
C GLY A 291 9.26 -8.59 7.14
N LEU A 292 9.34 -7.31 7.49
CA LEU A 292 8.18 -6.59 8.02
C LEU A 292 7.30 -6.16 6.84
N ILE A 293 6.02 -6.52 6.90
CA ILE A 293 5.06 -6.34 5.82
C ILE A 293 3.96 -5.39 6.30
N VAL A 294 4.01 -4.11 5.93
CA VAL A 294 2.98 -3.14 6.36
C VAL A 294 1.79 -3.21 5.39
N ASP A 295 1.01 -4.28 5.44
CA ASP A 295 0.00 -4.60 4.42
C ASP A 295 -1.41 -4.02 4.66
N GLU A 296 -1.55 -3.13 5.66
CA GLU A 296 -2.64 -2.17 5.78
C GLU A 296 -2.15 -0.85 6.38
N TRP A 297 -2.19 0.21 5.57
CA TRP A 297 -1.90 1.57 6.00
C TRP A 297 -2.67 2.60 5.16
N GLY A 298 -2.74 3.83 5.65
CA GLY A 298 -3.37 4.95 4.94
C GLY A 298 -4.34 5.72 5.84
N THR A 299 -4.97 6.74 5.28
CA THR A 299 -5.94 7.57 5.99
C THR A 299 -7.29 6.86 6.10
N TRP A 300 -7.90 6.95 7.27
CA TRP A 300 -9.27 6.47 7.50
C TRP A 300 -10.11 7.56 8.16
N PHE A 301 -11.04 8.09 7.36
CA PHE A 301 -11.97 9.15 7.73
C PHE A 301 -13.40 8.64 7.92
N LEU A 302 -14.30 9.53 8.29
CA LEU A 302 -15.74 9.31 8.12
C LEU A 302 -16.06 9.18 6.64
N THR A 303 -16.99 8.29 6.32
CA THR A 303 -17.52 8.15 4.96
C THR A 303 -18.23 9.43 4.51
N GLU A 304 -18.22 9.69 3.21
CA GLU A 304 -18.88 10.87 2.64
C GLU A 304 -20.38 10.89 3.00
N PRO A 305 -20.96 12.07 3.33
CA PRO A 305 -22.37 12.19 3.68
C PRO A 305 -23.29 11.57 2.62
N GLY A 306 -24.24 10.73 3.08
CA GLY A 306 -25.21 10.08 2.19
C GLY A 306 -24.73 8.76 1.57
N THR A 307 -23.48 8.36 1.80
CA THR A 307 -22.97 7.04 1.39
C THR A 307 -23.22 5.97 2.47
N ASN A 308 -23.12 4.69 2.10
CA ASN A 308 -23.21 3.59 3.07
C ASN A 308 -21.94 3.56 3.94
N PRO A 309 -22.04 3.69 5.27
CA PRO A 309 -20.86 3.70 6.14
C PRO A 309 -20.03 2.42 6.07
N GLY A 310 -20.64 1.27 5.73
CA GLY A 310 -19.92 0.01 5.55
C GLY A 310 -19.12 -0.07 4.25
N PHE A 311 -19.24 0.91 3.35
CA PHE A 311 -18.51 0.92 2.07
C PHE A 311 -17.21 1.73 2.12
N LEU A 312 -16.96 2.42 3.24
CA LEU A 312 -15.71 3.16 3.48
C LEU A 312 -15.31 4.11 2.35
N TYR A 313 -16.29 4.68 1.64
CA TYR A 313 -16.06 5.68 0.61
C TYR A 313 -15.76 7.02 1.26
N GLN A 314 -14.55 7.53 1.04
CA GLN A 314 -14.09 8.83 1.50
C GLN A 314 -13.42 9.57 0.34
N GLN A 315 -13.43 10.90 0.36
CA GLN A 315 -12.69 11.70 -0.61
C GLN A 315 -11.17 11.61 -0.38
N ASN A 316 -10.37 12.05 -1.35
CA ASN A 316 -8.90 12.10 -1.28
C ASN A 316 -8.37 13.49 -1.66
N THR A 317 -7.59 14.10 -0.77
CA THR A 317 -7.15 15.50 -0.83
C THR A 317 -5.62 15.65 -0.89
N MET A 318 -5.11 16.88 -0.98
CA MET A 318 -3.68 17.15 -0.80
C MET A 318 -3.11 16.68 0.56
N ARG A 319 -3.94 16.60 1.60
CA ARG A 319 -3.57 16.00 2.89
C ARG A 319 -3.14 14.54 2.70
N ASP A 320 -3.93 13.77 1.94
CA ASP A 320 -3.69 12.36 1.68
C ASP A 320 -2.44 12.12 0.82
N ALA A 321 -2.19 13.01 -0.15
CA ALA A 321 -0.94 13.00 -0.92
C ALA A 321 0.29 13.11 -0.01
N LEU A 322 0.28 14.03 0.96
CA LEU A 322 1.37 14.16 1.92
C LEU A 322 1.47 12.96 2.87
N VAL A 323 0.35 12.39 3.34
CA VAL A 323 0.38 11.15 4.12
C VAL A 323 1.08 10.03 3.34
N ALA A 324 0.74 9.84 2.07
CA ALA A 324 1.40 8.85 1.21
C ALA A 324 2.90 9.13 1.06
N GLY A 325 3.29 10.37 0.78
CA GLY A 325 4.70 10.76 0.65
C GLY A 325 5.50 10.53 1.94
N LEU A 326 4.93 10.90 3.10
CA LEU A 326 5.55 10.68 4.41
C LEU A 326 5.75 9.20 4.72
N HIS A 327 4.72 8.37 4.55
CA HIS A 327 4.81 6.93 4.81
C HIS A 327 5.81 6.27 3.88
N LEU A 328 5.80 6.58 2.58
CA LEU A 328 6.77 6.02 1.63
C LEU A 328 8.21 6.40 2.01
N HIS A 329 8.48 7.64 2.42
CA HIS A 329 9.80 8.02 2.94
C HIS A 329 10.19 7.24 4.19
N ILE A 330 9.26 7.02 5.12
CA ILE A 330 9.51 6.20 6.31
C ILE A 330 9.86 4.76 5.90
N PHE A 331 9.10 4.16 4.99
CA PHE A 331 9.39 2.81 4.51
C PHE A 331 10.75 2.72 3.80
N HIS A 332 11.16 3.76 3.07
CA HIS A 332 12.50 3.83 2.49
C HIS A 332 13.59 3.87 3.56
N ASN A 333 13.37 4.58 4.66
CA ASN A 333 14.34 4.66 5.76
C ASN A 333 14.49 3.31 6.49
N HIS A 334 13.47 2.46 6.45
CA HIS A 334 13.46 1.12 7.04
C HIS A 334 13.54 0.01 5.96
N HIS A 335 14.09 0.31 4.78
CA HIS A 335 14.13 -0.59 3.62
C HIS A 335 14.89 -1.91 3.88
N ASP A 336 15.69 -1.99 4.94
CA ASP A 336 16.44 -3.16 5.35
C ASP A 336 15.57 -4.20 6.09
N ARG A 337 14.43 -3.78 6.65
CA ARG A 337 13.47 -4.66 7.33
C ARG A 337 12.09 -4.63 6.68
N VAL A 338 11.59 -3.47 6.26
CA VAL A 338 10.32 -3.32 5.56
C VAL A 338 10.49 -3.74 4.11
N GLN A 339 9.86 -4.86 3.73
CA GLN A 339 10.04 -5.46 2.41
C GLN A 339 8.80 -5.37 1.51
N MET A 340 7.65 -5.00 2.08
CA MET A 340 6.40 -4.81 1.35
C MET A 340 5.46 -3.94 2.17
N THR A 341 4.69 -3.10 1.49
CA THR A 341 3.54 -2.42 2.10
C THR A 341 2.35 -2.43 1.14
N ASN A 342 1.15 -2.30 1.67
CA ASN A 342 -0.07 -2.23 0.86
C ASN A 342 -1.00 -1.14 1.41
N ILE A 343 -1.19 -0.08 0.62
CA ILE A 343 -2.10 1.01 1.00
C ILE A 343 -3.56 0.56 0.90
N ALA A 344 -4.35 0.94 1.89
CA ALA A 344 -5.75 0.61 2.02
C ALA A 344 -6.64 1.76 1.49
N GLN A 345 -7.43 1.57 0.44
CA GLN A 345 -7.44 0.45 -0.51
C GLN A 345 -7.31 0.96 -1.94
N MET A 346 -7.34 0.10 -2.95
CA MET A 346 -6.93 0.46 -4.31
C MET A 346 -7.92 1.37 -5.04
N VAL A 347 -9.23 1.11 -4.91
CA VAL A 347 -10.30 1.81 -5.65
C VAL A 347 -11.50 2.05 -4.75
N ASN A 348 -12.09 3.25 -4.78
CA ASN A 348 -13.34 3.66 -4.09
C ASN A 348 -13.41 3.49 -2.55
N VAL A 349 -12.36 2.97 -1.91
CA VAL A 349 -12.37 2.56 -0.51
C VAL A 349 -11.15 3.14 0.17
N LEU A 350 -11.37 3.81 1.31
CA LEU A 350 -10.32 4.43 2.13
C LEU A 350 -9.42 5.36 1.28
N GLN A 351 -8.10 5.25 1.38
CA GLN A 351 -7.16 6.12 0.69
C GLN A 351 -6.89 5.67 -0.76
N ALA A 352 -7.96 5.69 -1.57
CA ALA A 352 -7.97 5.15 -2.93
C ALA A 352 -6.99 5.81 -3.91
N MET A 353 -6.44 5.01 -4.84
CA MET A 353 -5.75 5.52 -6.02
C MET A 353 -6.75 6.14 -7.00
N VAL A 354 -7.90 5.48 -7.16
CA VAL A 354 -8.90 5.82 -8.17
C VAL A 354 -10.29 5.85 -7.54
N LEU A 355 -11.11 6.82 -7.95
CA LEU A 355 -12.54 6.84 -7.65
C LEU A 355 -13.34 6.68 -8.94
N THR A 356 -14.44 5.94 -8.88
CA THR A 356 -15.33 5.70 -10.02
C THR A 356 -16.78 6.08 -9.70
N GLU A 357 -17.51 6.51 -10.72
CA GLU A 357 -18.96 6.69 -10.69
C GLU A 357 -19.54 6.20 -12.03
N GLY A 358 -19.96 4.93 -12.05
CA GLY A 358 -20.36 4.28 -13.30
C GLY A 358 -19.21 4.31 -14.32
N PRO A 359 -19.41 4.81 -15.56
CA PRO A 359 -18.36 4.90 -16.57
C PRO A 359 -17.32 6.00 -16.27
N ALA A 360 -17.58 6.91 -15.33
CA ALA A 360 -16.62 7.95 -14.96
C ALA A 360 -15.54 7.40 -14.02
N MET A 361 -14.36 8.01 -14.11
CA MET A 361 -13.20 7.70 -13.29
C MET A 361 -12.40 8.99 -13.05
N LEU A 362 -11.82 9.15 -11.86
CA LEU A 362 -10.83 10.18 -11.58
C LEU A 362 -9.62 9.61 -10.85
N LEU A 363 -8.49 10.30 -11.00
CA LEU A 363 -7.23 9.99 -10.31
C LEU A 363 -7.15 10.82 -9.04
N THR A 364 -6.77 10.22 -7.92
CA THR A 364 -6.66 10.95 -6.66
C THR A 364 -5.31 11.64 -6.51
N PRO A 365 -5.18 12.63 -5.60
CA PRO A 365 -3.88 13.15 -5.19
C PRO A 365 -2.90 12.05 -4.73
N THR A 366 -3.41 11.01 -4.04
CA THR A 366 -2.60 9.83 -3.65
C THR A 366 -2.05 9.08 -4.87
N TYR A 367 -2.85 8.86 -5.92
CA TYR A 367 -2.36 8.24 -7.17
C TYR A 367 -1.17 9.00 -7.75
N HIS A 368 -1.23 10.33 -7.78
CA HIS A 368 -0.15 11.13 -8.34
C HIS A 368 1.16 10.98 -7.55
N VAL A 369 1.08 10.80 -6.23
CA VAL A 369 2.28 10.52 -5.41
C VAL A 369 2.87 9.17 -5.76
N PHE A 370 2.07 8.11 -5.84
CA PHE A 370 2.55 6.78 -6.28
C PHE A 370 3.16 6.84 -7.68
N GLU A 371 2.56 7.61 -8.59
CA GLU A 371 3.06 7.78 -9.95
C GLU A 371 4.40 8.54 -9.99
N MET A 372 4.56 9.57 -9.17
CA MET A 372 5.82 10.31 -9.02
C MET A 372 6.90 9.42 -8.41
N PHE A 373 6.54 8.62 -7.40
CA PHE A 373 7.49 7.91 -6.55
C PHE A 373 7.85 6.51 -7.09
N LYS A 374 7.20 6.01 -8.15
CA LYS A 374 7.52 4.71 -8.77
C LYS A 374 8.99 4.57 -9.19
N VAL A 375 9.71 5.68 -9.36
CA VAL A 375 11.15 5.72 -9.64
C VAL A 375 12.02 5.14 -8.52
N HIS A 376 11.49 5.02 -7.31
CA HIS A 376 12.17 4.41 -6.17
C HIS A 376 12.01 2.88 -6.12
N GLN A 377 11.16 2.28 -6.95
CA GLN A 377 10.94 0.84 -6.97
C GLN A 377 12.22 0.09 -7.41
N ASP A 378 12.74 -0.78 -6.54
CA ASP A 378 14.01 -1.51 -6.70
C ASP A 378 15.25 -0.61 -6.90
N ALA A 379 15.16 0.67 -6.51
CA ALA A 379 16.30 1.60 -6.50
C ALA A 379 17.17 1.42 -5.25
N GLN A 380 18.43 1.85 -5.32
CA GLN A 380 19.32 1.88 -4.15
C GLN A 380 18.99 3.10 -3.29
N ALA A 381 18.59 2.91 -2.04
CA ALA A 381 18.48 3.97 -1.05
C ALA A 381 19.85 4.66 -0.87
N LEU A 382 19.87 5.98 -0.87
CA LEU A 382 21.09 6.77 -0.68
C LEU A 382 21.17 7.32 0.73
N ALA A 383 22.37 7.36 1.30
CA ALA A 383 22.59 7.94 2.62
C ALA A 383 22.35 9.46 2.60
N ILE A 384 21.36 9.91 3.37
CA ILE A 384 21.00 11.31 3.52
C ILE A 384 21.26 11.84 4.93
N HIS A 385 21.60 13.12 5.03
CA HIS A 385 21.55 13.87 6.29
C HIS A 385 20.74 15.13 6.07
N ALA A 386 19.59 15.25 6.75
CA ALA A 386 18.67 16.37 6.60
C ALA A 386 18.55 17.16 7.91
N LYS A 387 18.76 18.48 7.82
CA LYS A 387 18.43 19.45 8.85
C LYS A 387 17.39 20.41 8.29
N VAL A 388 16.13 20.14 8.63
CA VAL A 388 14.96 20.86 8.12
C VAL A 388 14.38 21.78 9.19
N GLY A 389 13.51 22.70 8.76
CA GLY A 389 12.70 23.49 9.68
C GLY A 389 11.64 22.65 10.38
N ASN A 390 10.93 23.26 11.31
CA ASN A 390 9.79 22.66 11.99
C ASN A 390 8.50 23.34 11.55
N TYR A 391 7.43 22.56 11.46
CA TYR A 391 6.06 23.05 11.46
C TYR A 391 5.55 22.96 12.90
N GLU A 392 5.21 24.10 13.49
CA GLU A 392 4.71 24.21 14.86
C GLU A 392 3.23 24.56 14.86
N TYR A 393 2.44 23.89 15.69
CA TYR A 393 1.03 24.17 15.87
C TYR A 393 0.63 23.87 17.31
N ASP A 394 -0.02 24.83 17.98
CA ASP A 394 -0.51 24.72 19.36
C ASP A 394 0.49 24.13 20.38
N GLY A 395 1.77 24.51 20.25
CA GLY A 395 2.86 24.08 21.14
C GLY A 395 3.47 22.71 20.84
N ASP A 396 2.90 21.97 19.88
CA ASP A 396 3.52 20.78 19.28
C ASP A 396 4.38 21.15 18.06
N SER A 397 5.27 20.24 17.68
CA SER A 397 6.19 20.44 16.54
C SER A 397 6.43 19.14 15.78
N ILE A 398 6.45 19.24 14.44
CA ILE A 398 6.85 18.16 13.53
C ILE A 398 7.85 18.69 12.49
N PRO A 399 8.67 17.84 11.85
CA PRO A 399 9.54 18.27 10.76
C PRO A 399 8.73 18.89 9.62
N GLN A 400 9.12 20.08 9.15
CA GLN A 400 8.46 20.76 8.04
C GLN A 400 8.65 20.02 6.72
N VAL A 401 9.81 19.40 6.53
CA VAL A 401 10.14 18.67 5.30
C VAL A 401 10.54 17.24 5.60
N SER A 402 9.95 16.30 4.87
CA SER A 402 10.45 14.93 4.76
C SER A 402 11.20 14.74 3.45
N VAL A 403 12.30 13.99 3.48
CA VAL A 403 13.21 13.79 2.35
C VAL A 403 13.52 12.31 2.20
N SER A 404 13.54 11.81 0.96
CA SER A 404 14.12 10.53 0.61
C SER A 404 14.93 10.67 -0.69
N ALA A 405 15.94 9.84 -0.87
CA ALA A 405 16.76 9.82 -2.08
C ALA A 405 17.12 8.40 -2.46
N SER A 406 17.10 8.11 -3.76
CA SER A 406 17.55 6.83 -4.29
C SER A 406 18.26 6.98 -5.62
N LYS A 407 19.01 5.94 -5.99
CA LYS A 407 19.68 5.82 -7.28
C LYS A 407 19.09 4.64 -8.06
N ALA A 408 18.55 4.93 -9.22
CA ALA A 408 18.01 3.94 -10.14
C ALA A 408 19.13 3.13 -10.81
N GLN A 409 18.78 1.99 -11.40
CA GLN A 409 19.73 1.07 -12.04
C GLN A 409 20.44 1.67 -13.28
N ASP A 410 19.80 2.65 -13.93
CA ASP A 410 20.35 3.42 -15.04
C ASP A 410 21.25 4.58 -14.59
N GLY A 411 21.44 4.75 -13.27
CA GLY A 411 22.30 5.75 -12.67
C GLY A 411 21.63 7.07 -12.33
N PHE A 412 20.37 7.27 -12.72
CA PHE A 412 19.63 8.48 -12.34
C PHE A 412 19.42 8.55 -10.83
N ILE A 413 19.51 9.76 -10.28
CA ILE A 413 19.27 10.01 -8.86
C ILE A 413 17.92 10.69 -8.72
N HIS A 414 17.08 10.14 -7.86
CA HIS A 414 15.76 10.66 -7.56
C HIS A 414 15.73 11.16 -6.12
N ILE A 415 15.29 12.41 -5.93
CA ILE A 415 15.14 13.03 -4.61
C ILE A 415 13.69 13.47 -4.46
N SER A 416 13.01 12.88 -3.49
CA SER A 416 11.62 13.18 -3.16
C SER A 416 11.55 14.03 -1.89
N LEU A 417 10.71 15.06 -1.92
CA LEU A 417 10.62 16.10 -0.91
C LEU A 417 9.14 16.37 -0.60
N CYS A 418 8.75 16.32 0.67
CA CYS A 418 7.40 16.63 1.10
C CYS A 418 7.42 17.82 2.06
N ASN A 419 6.85 18.97 1.70
CA ASN A 419 6.65 20.09 2.62
C ASN A 419 5.26 19.98 3.26
N VAL A 420 5.21 19.68 4.55
CA VAL A 420 3.95 19.45 5.29
C VAL A 420 3.32 20.73 5.80
N HIS A 421 4.03 21.86 5.77
CA HIS A 421 3.48 23.11 6.25
C HIS A 421 2.42 23.65 5.27
N PRO A 422 1.19 23.95 5.72
CA PRO A 422 0.12 24.35 4.82
C PRO A 422 0.25 25.78 4.30
N GLY A 423 0.80 26.72 5.09
CA GLY A 423 0.99 28.11 4.68
C GLY A 423 2.38 28.54 4.21
N GLU A 424 3.46 27.85 4.58
CA GLU A 424 4.84 28.33 4.40
C GLU A 424 5.66 27.48 3.44
N SER A 425 6.36 28.15 2.52
CA SER A 425 7.37 27.53 1.67
C SER A 425 8.59 27.10 2.47
N ALA A 426 9.25 26.02 2.05
CA ALA A 426 10.51 25.57 2.64
C ALA A 426 11.68 25.83 1.68
N ASN A 427 12.68 26.58 2.14
CA ASN A 427 13.92 26.81 1.39
C ASN A 427 14.98 25.81 1.84
N LEU A 428 15.50 25.00 0.92
CA LEU A 428 16.49 23.97 1.19
C LEU A 428 17.74 24.18 0.33
N SER A 429 18.91 23.86 0.87
CA SER A 429 20.14 23.66 0.10
C SER A 429 20.47 22.17 0.10
N LEU A 430 20.48 21.56 -1.08
CA LEU A 430 20.82 20.15 -1.27
C LEU A 430 22.28 20.07 -1.74
N GLU A 431 23.17 19.58 -0.90
CA GLU A 431 24.56 19.28 -1.24
C GLU A 431 24.63 17.86 -1.83
N LEU A 432 24.96 17.76 -3.11
CA LEU A 432 25.05 16.49 -3.85
C LEU A 432 26.48 15.97 -3.84
N ARG A 433 26.84 15.16 -2.85
CA ARG A 433 28.19 14.58 -2.71
C ARG A 433 28.33 13.32 -3.55
N GLY A 434 29.53 13.07 -4.05
CA GLY A 434 29.84 11.88 -4.86
C GLY A 434 29.47 12.01 -6.35
N LEU A 435 28.94 13.15 -6.78
CA LEU A 435 28.70 13.47 -8.18
C LEU A 435 29.82 14.36 -8.74
N GLU A 436 30.36 13.98 -9.90
CA GLU A 436 31.35 14.80 -10.62
C GLU A 436 30.68 15.96 -11.37
N GLU A 437 29.56 15.68 -12.02
CA GLU A 437 28.80 16.63 -12.84
C GLU A 437 27.30 16.35 -12.72
N VAL A 438 26.48 17.39 -12.86
CA VAL A 438 25.03 17.27 -13.01
C VAL A 438 24.67 17.77 -14.41
N LYS A 439 24.26 16.86 -15.29
CA LYS A 439 23.95 17.19 -16.69
C LYS A 439 22.57 17.83 -16.85
N GLU A 440 21.60 17.28 -16.14
CA GLU A 440 20.20 17.69 -16.25
C GLU A 440 19.48 17.47 -14.92
N ILE A 441 18.54 18.37 -14.62
CA ILE A 441 17.61 18.23 -13.51
C ILE A 441 16.21 18.40 -14.08
N ASN A 442 15.34 17.43 -13.82
CA ASN A 442 13.91 17.51 -14.13
C ASN A 442 13.12 17.45 -12.83
N GLY A 443 12.20 18.40 -12.65
CA GLY A 443 11.38 18.50 -11.46
C GLY A 443 9.91 18.32 -11.77
N VAL A 444 9.19 17.62 -10.89
CA VAL A 444 7.73 17.53 -10.88
C VAL A 444 7.22 17.88 -9.50
N VAL A 445 6.13 18.64 -9.42
CA VAL A 445 5.47 19.02 -8.16
C VAL A 445 4.00 18.64 -8.20
N LEU A 446 3.50 18.17 -7.07
CA LEU A 446 2.08 18.10 -6.74
C LEU A 446 1.86 19.05 -5.57
N ALA A 447 1.09 20.11 -5.76
CA ALA A 447 0.83 21.14 -4.77
C ALA A 447 -0.58 21.72 -4.94
N SER A 448 -1.06 22.39 -3.91
CA SER A 448 -2.25 23.24 -4.00
C SER A 448 -2.12 24.44 -3.08
N ASP A 449 -2.98 25.44 -3.26
CA ASP A 449 -3.14 26.60 -2.38
C ASP A 449 -4.24 26.37 -1.32
N ASP A 450 -4.95 25.24 -1.39
CA ASP A 450 -6.03 24.85 -0.49
C ASP A 450 -5.74 23.47 0.11
N MET A 451 -5.67 23.37 1.44
CA MET A 451 -5.45 22.10 2.15
C MET A 451 -6.51 21.05 1.78
N GLN A 452 -7.72 21.50 1.48
CA GLN A 452 -8.86 20.65 1.16
C GLN A 452 -8.98 20.36 -0.35
N ALA A 453 -8.02 20.81 -1.17
CA ALA A 453 -8.07 20.58 -2.62
C ALA A 453 -8.09 19.08 -2.94
N HIS A 454 -9.02 18.71 -3.80
CA HIS A 454 -9.26 17.33 -4.24
C HIS A 454 -9.87 17.32 -5.63
N ASN A 455 -9.79 16.15 -6.28
CA ASN A 455 -10.42 15.90 -7.57
C ASN A 455 -11.86 15.43 -7.39
N THR A 456 -12.75 15.88 -8.27
CA THR A 456 -14.14 15.43 -8.36
C THR A 456 -14.45 15.00 -9.79
N PHE A 457 -15.58 14.34 -10.03
CA PHE A 457 -15.95 13.98 -11.42
C PHE A 457 -16.21 15.22 -12.31
N ASP A 458 -16.58 16.36 -11.71
CA ASP A 458 -16.71 17.63 -12.41
C ASP A 458 -15.36 18.34 -12.63
N GLN A 459 -14.39 18.13 -11.74
CA GLN A 459 -13.06 18.73 -11.77
C GLN A 459 -11.98 17.67 -11.50
N PRO A 460 -11.75 16.73 -12.45
CA PRO A 460 -10.91 15.55 -12.21
C PRO A 460 -9.41 15.86 -12.18
N GLU A 461 -9.02 17.09 -12.52
CA GLU A 461 -7.64 17.57 -12.62
C GLU A 461 -7.38 18.83 -11.76
N ARG A 462 -8.19 19.08 -10.72
CA ARG A 462 -7.97 20.21 -9.81
C ARG A 462 -6.64 20.10 -9.07
N VAL A 463 -6.26 18.89 -8.70
CA VAL A 463 -4.99 18.53 -8.09
C VAL A 463 -4.29 17.55 -9.01
N LYS A 464 -3.21 18.00 -9.65
CA LYS A 464 -2.42 17.22 -10.60
C LYS A 464 -0.96 17.63 -10.56
N LYS A 465 -0.12 16.78 -11.16
CA LYS A 465 1.31 17.04 -11.30
C LYS A 465 1.58 18.19 -12.26
N GLU A 466 2.53 19.05 -11.92
CA GLU A 466 3.03 20.13 -12.76
C GLU A 466 4.57 20.09 -12.83
N ALA A 467 5.14 20.76 -13.83
CA ALA A 467 6.59 20.92 -13.90
C ALA A 467 7.07 21.77 -12.72
N PHE A 468 8.04 21.25 -11.96
CA PHE A 468 8.68 22.00 -10.90
C PHE A 468 9.93 22.68 -11.43
N THR A 469 10.02 24.00 -11.25
CA THR A 469 11.15 24.82 -11.74
C THR A 469 11.76 25.72 -10.67
N SER A 470 11.27 25.65 -9.43
CA SER A 470 11.74 26.49 -8.32
C SER A 470 13.00 25.90 -7.66
N TYR A 471 14.04 25.72 -8.47
CA TYR A 471 15.35 25.29 -8.04
C TYR A 471 16.47 25.97 -8.83
N GLN A 472 17.65 26.06 -8.25
CA GLN A 472 18.84 26.58 -8.90
C GLN A 472 20.05 25.74 -8.51
N LEU A 473 20.76 25.21 -9.51
CA LEU A 473 22.03 24.54 -9.31
C LEU A 473 23.17 25.57 -9.30
N GLN A 474 24.00 25.52 -8.25
CA GLN A 474 25.25 26.27 -8.13
C GLN A 474 26.35 25.28 -7.73
N GLU A 475 27.21 24.93 -8.68
CA GLU A 475 28.21 23.85 -8.51
C GLU A 475 27.53 22.53 -8.08
N GLN A 476 27.83 22.03 -6.88
CA GLN A 476 27.22 20.82 -6.30
C GLN A 476 26.09 21.12 -5.32
N HIS A 477 25.66 22.38 -5.22
CA HIS A 477 24.56 22.80 -4.35
C HIS A 477 23.31 23.09 -5.18
N LEU A 478 22.26 22.31 -4.96
CA LEU A 478 20.95 22.53 -5.53
C LEU A 478 20.07 23.24 -4.51
N ASP A 479 19.84 24.53 -4.73
CA ASP A 479 18.93 25.31 -3.91
C ASP A 479 17.51 25.12 -4.39
N VAL A 480 16.60 24.73 -3.49
CA VAL A 480 15.22 24.36 -3.81
C VAL A 480 14.26 25.14 -2.92
N THR A 481 13.21 25.68 -3.52
CA THR A 481 12.10 26.33 -2.81
C THR A 481 10.84 25.49 -2.97
N LEU A 482 10.50 24.72 -1.94
CA LEU A 482 9.30 23.91 -1.93
C LEU A 482 8.07 24.78 -1.64
N PRO A 483 7.01 24.70 -2.47
CA PRO A 483 5.74 25.33 -2.15
C PRO A 483 5.16 24.80 -0.83
N PRO A 484 4.25 25.53 -0.17
CA PRO A 484 3.45 24.98 0.93
C PRO A 484 2.72 23.70 0.47
N MET A 485 2.44 22.80 1.41
CA MET A 485 1.64 21.58 1.22
C MET A 485 1.95 20.84 -0.10
N SER A 486 3.22 20.51 -0.32
CA SER A 486 3.67 20.01 -1.62
C SER A 486 4.47 18.71 -1.54
N VAL A 487 4.36 17.92 -2.60
CA VAL A 487 5.23 16.78 -2.90
C VAL A 487 6.01 17.13 -4.15
N VAL A 488 7.34 17.10 -4.06
CA VAL A 488 8.26 17.38 -5.16
C VAL A 488 9.11 16.15 -5.43
N MET A 489 9.31 15.84 -6.71
CA MET A 489 10.25 14.83 -7.18
C MET A 489 11.26 15.50 -8.10
N LEU A 490 12.54 15.37 -7.76
CA LEU A 490 13.66 15.80 -8.59
C LEU A 490 14.34 14.58 -9.18
N THR A 491 14.56 14.57 -10.48
CA THR A 491 15.34 13.56 -11.20
C THR A 491 16.61 14.22 -11.73
N ILE A 492 17.75 13.69 -11.31
CA ILE A 492 19.08 14.23 -11.58
C ILE A 492 19.81 13.23 -12.48
N ALA A 493 20.20 13.71 -13.67
CA ALA A 493 21.03 12.96 -14.60
C ALA A 493 22.52 13.26 -14.33
N PRO A 494 23.33 12.27 -13.91
CA PRO A 494 24.77 12.43 -13.77
C PRO A 494 25.51 12.46 -15.11
#